data_AF-A0A6V8HPD4-F1
#
_entry.id   AF-A0A6V8HPD4-F1
#
_cell.length_a   1.000
_cell.length_b   1.000
_cell.length_c   1.000
_cell.angle_alpha   90.00
_cell.angle_beta   90.00
_cell.angle_gamma   90.00
#
_symmetry.space_group_name_H-M   'P 1'
#
loop_
_entity.id
_entity.type
_entity.pdbx_description
1 polymer ?
#
loop_
_entity_poly.entity_id
_entity_poly.type
_entity_poly.pdbx_seq_one_letter_code
_entity_poly.pdbx_strand_id
1 'polypeptide(L)'
;MPAPRKATFLITGCSRGGIGHALAIEFHKRGNPTFVRCHVIATARNLDLIKGRGSMGLSILALDVTSKQSIDERKTRVEQLTDGRLDILVNNAGRPCVIPALDFDLSDAK
;
A
#
# COMPACT_ATOMS: atom_id res chain seq x y z
N MET A 1 17.13 11.48 -25.11
CA MET A 1 16.35 12.03 -23.97
C MET A 1 16.21 10.95 -22.92
N PRO A 2 16.35 11.23 -21.62
CA PRO A 2 16.10 10.24 -20.58
C PRO A 2 14.65 9.76 -20.64
N ALA A 3 14.42 8.48 -20.36
CA ALA A 3 13.07 7.92 -20.33
C ALA A 3 12.23 8.62 -19.24
N PRO A 4 10.93 8.85 -19.47
CA PRO A 4 10.06 9.47 -18.47
C PRO A 4 10.00 8.62 -17.19
N ARG A 5 10.04 9.29 -16.04
CA ARG A 5 9.97 8.66 -14.71
C ARG A 5 8.65 7.90 -14.54
N LYS A 6 8.70 6.69 -13.96
CA LYS A 6 7.48 5.95 -13.58
C LYS A 6 6.83 6.62 -12.37
N ALA A 7 5.51 6.76 -12.41
CA ALA A 7 4.76 7.21 -11.24
C ALA A 7 4.89 6.20 -10.09
N THR A 8 5.07 6.70 -8.87
CA THR A 8 5.22 5.91 -7.64
C THR A 8 3.92 5.89 -6.83
N PHE A 9 3.47 4.69 -6.46
CA PHE A 9 2.25 4.48 -5.69
C PHE A 9 2.59 3.80 -4.36
N LEU A 10 2.17 4.38 -3.24
CA LEU A 10 2.18 3.74 -1.94
C LEU A 10 0.73 3.38 -1.57
N ILE A 11 0.45 2.09 -1.43
CA ILE A 11 -0.91 1.60 -1.16
C ILE A 11 -0.91 0.89 0.20
N THR A 12 -1.73 1.37 1.13
CA THR A 12 -1.88 0.75 2.45
C THR A 12 -2.97 -0.33 2.43
N GLY A 13 -2.81 -1.39 3.23
CA GLY A 13 -3.84 -2.45 3.36
C GLY A 13 -3.93 -3.40 2.15
N CYS A 14 -2.79 -3.87 1.65
CA CYS A 14 -2.66 -4.75 0.48
C CYS A 14 -2.73 -6.24 0.78
N SER A 15 -3.39 -6.66 1.86
CA SER A 15 -3.58 -8.09 2.16
C SER A 15 -4.34 -8.80 1.03
N ARG A 16 -3.92 -10.03 0.72
CA ARG A 16 -4.42 -10.85 -0.38
C ARG A 16 -5.94 -11.00 -0.31
N GLY A 17 -6.60 -10.70 -1.42
CA GLY A 17 -8.06 -10.71 -1.55
C GLY A 17 -8.74 -9.38 -1.23
N GLY A 18 -8.02 -8.39 -0.68
CA GLY A 18 -8.55 -7.06 -0.43
C GLY A 18 -8.46 -6.09 -1.62
N ILE A 19 -9.11 -4.94 -1.49
CA ILE A 19 -9.12 -3.86 -2.49
C ILE A 19 -7.70 -3.35 -2.77
N GLY A 20 -6.92 -3.07 -1.71
CA GLY A 20 -5.53 -2.63 -1.86
C GLY A 20 -4.66 -3.62 -2.63
N HIS A 21 -4.86 -4.93 -2.44
CA HIS A 21 -4.15 -5.96 -3.19
C HIS A 21 -4.53 -5.95 -4.68
N ALA A 22 -5.82 -5.82 -4.99
CA ALA A 22 -6.30 -5.72 -6.38
C ALA A 22 -5.74 -4.47 -7.07
N LEU A 23 -5.76 -3.32 -6.40
CA LEU A 23 -5.16 -2.07 -6.89
C LEU A 23 -3.65 -2.23 -7.14
N ALA A 24 -2.93 -2.82 -6.20
CA ALA A 24 -1.48 -3.03 -6.33
C ALA A 24 -1.13 -3.90 -7.54
N ILE A 25 -1.90 -4.96 -7.78
CA ILE A 25 -1.75 -5.81 -8.97
C ILE A 25 -2.07 -5.02 -10.24
N GLU A 26 -3.19 -4.29 -10.28
CA GLU A 26 -3.62 -3.58 -11.49
C GLU A 26 -2.63 -2.49 -11.91
N PHE A 27 -2.16 -1.66 -10.98
CA PHE A 27 -1.14 -0.63 -11.28
C PHE A 27 0.23 -1.20 -11.63
N HIS A 28 0.52 -2.44 -11.22
CA HIS A 28 1.76 -3.12 -11.58
C HIS A 28 1.71 -3.82 -12.95
N LYS A 29 0.50 -4.20 -13.42
CA LYS A 29 0.33 -5.09 -14.58
C LYS A 29 1.12 -4.62 -15.79
N ARG A 30 1.85 -5.59 -16.33
CA ARG A 30 2.78 -5.43 -17.44
C ARG A 30 2.05 -5.67 -18.76
N GLY A 31 1.47 -4.63 -19.38
CA GLY A 31 1.03 -4.71 -20.79
C GLY A 31 -0.44 -4.41 -21.09
N ASN A 32 -1.16 -3.70 -20.21
CA ASN A 32 -2.44 -3.13 -20.61
C ASN A 32 -2.17 -1.84 -21.43
N PRO A 33 -2.58 -1.74 -22.70
CA PRO A 33 -2.36 -0.53 -23.51
C PRO A 33 -3.04 0.72 -22.93
N THR A 34 -4.01 0.54 -22.02
CA THR A 34 -4.73 1.62 -21.36
C THR A 34 -4.03 2.16 -20.11
N PHE A 35 -3.11 1.40 -19.49
CA PHE A 35 -2.47 1.80 -18.23
C PHE A 35 -0.95 1.92 -18.35
N VAL A 36 -0.44 3.08 -17.93
CA VAL A 36 1.00 3.32 -17.77
C VAL A 36 1.52 2.44 -16.64
N ARG A 37 2.65 1.76 -16.85
CA ARG A 37 3.30 0.98 -15.78
C ARG A 37 3.80 1.89 -14.66
N CYS A 38 3.43 1.56 -13.42
CA CYS A 38 3.84 2.29 -12.23
C CYS A 38 4.81 1.48 -11.36
N HIS A 39 5.55 2.16 -10.49
CA HIS A 39 6.26 1.51 -9.39
C HIS A 39 5.33 1.49 -8.18
N VAL A 40 4.91 0.29 -7.78
CA VAL A 40 3.96 0.09 -6.69
C VAL A 40 4.69 -0.40 -5.44
N ILE A 41 4.45 0.28 -4.34
CA ILE A 41 4.86 -0.04 -2.98
C ILE A 41 3.59 -0.49 -2.23
N ALA A 42 3.43 -1.79 -2.06
CA ALA A 42 2.29 -2.41 -1.39
C ALA A 42 2.61 -2.64 0.08
N THR A 43 1.70 -2.28 1.00
CA THR A 43 1.92 -2.46 2.43
C THR A 43 0.80 -3.23 3.13
N ALA A 44 1.17 -4.02 4.14
CA ALA A 44 0.27 -4.69 5.07
C ALA A 44 0.98 -4.92 6.39
N ARG A 45 0.24 -5.23 7.46
CA ARG A 45 0.83 -5.55 8.77
C ARG A 45 1.62 -6.86 8.73
N ASN A 46 1.05 -7.89 8.10
CA ASN A 46 1.70 -9.18 7.91
C ASN A 46 2.05 -9.38 6.43
N LEU A 47 3.35 -9.50 6.14
CA LEU A 47 3.87 -9.66 4.78
C LEU A 47 3.46 -10.97 4.12
N ASP A 48 3.22 -12.03 4.89
CA ASP A 48 2.78 -13.32 4.36
C ASP A 48 1.39 -13.24 3.74
N LEU A 49 0.60 -12.22 4.13
CA LEU A 49 -0.68 -11.93 3.52
C LEU A 49 -0.55 -11.22 2.16
N ILE A 50 0.64 -10.77 1.74
CA ILE A 50 0.86 -10.16 0.42
C ILE A 50 1.53 -11.14 -0.54
N LYS A 51 2.36 -12.04 -0.03
CA LYS A 51 3.20 -12.95 -0.83
C LYS A 51 2.35 -13.88 -1.71
N GLY A 52 2.54 -13.81 -3.02
CA GLY A 52 1.92 -14.68 -4.01
C GLY A 52 2.46 -14.43 -5.41
N ARG A 53 2.09 -15.27 -6.41
CA ARG A 53 2.57 -15.11 -7.80
C ARG A 53 2.34 -13.71 -8.38
N GLY A 54 1.28 -13.02 -7.97
CA GLY A 54 0.93 -11.67 -8.41
C GLY A 54 1.76 -10.53 -7.81
N SER A 55 2.55 -10.79 -6.77
CA SER A 55 3.38 -9.77 -6.10
C SER A 55 4.78 -9.64 -6.69
N MET A 56 5.13 -10.45 -7.71
CA MET A 56 6.42 -10.37 -8.38
C MET A 56 6.58 -9.01 -9.08
N GLY A 57 7.52 -8.20 -8.59
CA GLY A 57 7.81 -6.87 -9.12
C GLY A 57 7.19 -5.70 -8.33
N LEU A 58 6.43 -5.98 -7.27
CA LEU A 58 6.03 -4.99 -6.26
C LEU A 58 7.17 -4.77 -5.25
N SER A 59 7.30 -3.55 -4.74
CA SER A 59 8.00 -3.34 -3.47
C SER A 59 7.02 -3.63 -2.34
N ILE A 60 7.38 -4.47 -1.38
CA ILE A 60 6.49 -4.87 -0.29
C ILE A 60 7.09 -4.39 1.03
N LEU A 61 6.30 -3.66 1.82
CA LEU A 61 6.72 -3.14 3.13
C LEU A 61 5.72 -3.50 4.22
N ALA A 62 6.19 -3.85 5.40
CA ALA A 62 5.31 -4.02 6.55
C ALA A 62 4.89 -2.65 7.10
N LEU A 63 3.61 -2.38 7.29
CA LEU A 63 3.13 -1.11 7.83
C LEU A 63 1.93 -1.33 8.76
N ASP A 64 2.04 -0.81 9.97
CA ASP A 64 0.91 -0.55 10.85
C ASP A 64 0.60 0.95 10.83
N VAL A 65 -0.52 1.31 10.21
CA VAL A 65 -0.96 2.71 10.06
C VAL A 65 -1.39 3.36 11.38
N THR A 66 -1.53 2.57 12.46
CA THR A 66 -1.87 3.05 13.80
C THR A 66 -0.65 3.29 14.68
N SER A 67 0.54 2.87 14.23
CA SER A 67 1.80 3.00 14.97
C SER A 67 2.68 4.09 14.36
N LYS A 68 2.90 5.18 15.11
CA LYS A 68 3.79 6.28 14.71
C LYS A 68 5.20 5.78 14.38
N GLN A 69 5.74 4.88 15.21
CA GLN A 69 7.03 4.27 14.96
C GLN A 69 7.06 3.51 13.63
N SER A 70 6.02 2.70 13.35
CA SER A 70 5.92 1.97 12.07
C SER A 70 5.88 2.92 10.88
N ILE A 71 5.13 4.03 10.99
CA ILE A 71 5.04 5.06 9.95
C ILE A 71 6.41 5.71 9.72
N ASP A 72 7.09 6.15 10.79
CA ASP A 72 8.37 6.86 10.68
C ASP A 72 9.45 5.95 10.06
N GLU A 73 9.52 4.67 10.45
CA GLU A 73 10.42 3.69 9.83
C GLU A 73 10.09 3.44 8.35
N ARG A 74 8.80 3.39 7.99
CA ARG A 74 8.40 3.16 6.59
C ARG A 74 8.57 4.39 5.73
N LYS A 75 8.43 5.59 6.27
CA LYS A 75 8.70 6.85 5.56
C LYS A 75 10.12 6.84 5.01
N THR A 76 11.13 6.58 5.85
CA THR A 76 12.53 6.49 5.42
C THR A 76 12.72 5.47 4.30
N ARG A 77 12.06 4.31 4.39
CA ARG A 77 12.16 3.27 3.37
C ARG A 77 11.48 3.65 2.05
N VAL A 78 10.35 4.34 2.11
CA VAL A 78 9.65 4.85 0.93
C VAL A 78 10.49 5.93 0.25
N GLU A 79 11.06 6.88 1.00
CA GLU A 79 11.94 7.92 0.47
C GLU A 79 13.11 7.32 -0.34
N GLN A 80 13.73 6.24 0.16
CA GLN A 80 14.78 5.50 -0.56
C GLN A 80 14.29 4.81 -1.83
N LEU A 81 13.05 4.32 -1.84
CA LEU A 81 12.47 3.61 -2.99
C LEU A 81 11.98 4.56 -4.09
N THR A 82 11.74 5.83 -3.75
CA THR A 82 11.12 6.80 -4.65
C THR A 82 12.01 8.00 -4.95
N ASP A 83 13.31 7.94 -4.60
CA ASP A 83 14.26 9.04 -4.74
C ASP A 83 13.74 10.35 -4.11
N GLY A 84 13.14 10.23 -2.92
CA GLY A 84 12.58 11.35 -2.15
C GLY A 84 11.23 11.88 -2.63
N ARG A 85 10.65 11.34 -3.71
CA ARG A 85 9.34 11.80 -4.23
C ARG A 85 8.33 10.66 -4.45
N LEU A 86 7.33 10.63 -3.58
CA LEU A 86 6.12 9.82 -3.77
C LEU A 86 5.09 10.61 -4.60
N ASP A 87 4.51 10.01 -5.64
CA ASP A 87 3.48 10.68 -6.44
C ASP A 87 2.08 10.47 -5.90
N ILE A 88 1.77 9.25 -5.48
CA ILE A 88 0.42 8.85 -5.07
C ILE A 88 0.46 8.04 -3.79
N LEU A 89 -0.32 8.47 -2.81
CA LEU A 89 -0.62 7.73 -1.58
C LEU A 89 -2.09 7.30 -1.60
N VAL A 90 -2.33 6.00 -1.44
CA VAL A 90 -3.66 5.41 -1.31
C VAL A 90 -3.86 4.94 0.13
N ASN A 91 -4.62 5.73 0.90
CA ASN A 91 -5.02 5.41 2.28
C ASN A 91 -6.17 4.39 2.27
N ASN A 92 -5.86 3.12 1.93
CA ASN A 92 -6.85 2.04 1.83
C ASN A 92 -6.91 1.14 3.07
N ALA A 93 -5.89 1.11 3.93
CA ALA A 93 -5.92 0.30 5.14
C ALA A 93 -7.14 0.67 6.01
N GLY A 94 -7.94 -0.34 6.32
CA GLY A 94 -9.14 -0.21 7.13
C GLY A 94 -9.64 -1.57 7.60
N ARG A 95 -10.54 -1.55 8.58
CA ARG A 95 -11.24 -2.73 9.09
C ARG A 95 -12.72 -2.40 9.24
N PRO A 96 -13.63 -3.37 9.07
CA PRO A 96 -15.02 -3.15 9.43
C PRO A 96 -15.14 -2.90 10.94
N CYS A 97 -16.02 -1.99 11.30
CA CYS A 97 -16.50 -1.79 12.66
C CYS A 97 -18.03 -1.82 12.59
N VAL A 98 -18.63 -2.90 13.09
CA VAL A 98 -20.08 -3.11 13.05
C VAL A 98 -20.56 -3.37 14.46
N ILE A 99 -20.78 -2.29 15.20
CA ILE A 99 -21.33 -2.30 16.56
C ILE A 99 -22.29 -1.11 16.73
N PRO A 100 -23.33 -1.20 17.58
CA PRO A 100 -24.17 -0.06 17.90
C PRO A 100 -23.34 1.11 18.42
N ALA A 101 -23.68 2.33 18.02
CA ALA A 101 -22.86 3.51 18.34
C ALA A 101 -22.70 3.74 19.85
N LEU A 102 -23.70 3.39 20.66
CA LEU A 102 -23.65 3.52 22.12
C LEU A 102 -22.84 2.42 22.81
N ASP A 103 -22.58 1.31 22.11
CA ASP A 103 -21.79 0.19 22.62
C ASP A 103 -20.33 0.26 22.15
N PHE A 104 -19.96 1.32 21.40
CA PHE A 104 -18.61 1.52 20.89
C PHE A 104 -17.71 2.15 21.96
N ASP A 105 -16.63 1.46 22.32
CA ASP A 105 -15.58 2.02 23.16
C ASP A 105 -14.67 2.93 22.34
N LEU A 106 -14.50 4.19 22.78
CA LEU A 106 -13.62 5.16 22.13
C LEU A 106 -12.16 4.68 22.01
N SER A 107 -11.71 3.79 22.90
CA SER A 107 -10.37 3.19 22.82
C SER A 107 -10.18 2.28 21.61
N ASP A 108 -11.26 1.82 20.97
CA ASP A 108 -11.22 1.03 19.74
C ASP A 108 -11.20 1.89 18.46
N ALA A 109 -11.35 3.22 18.59
CA ALA A 109 -11.19 4.16 17.48
C ALA A 109 -9.71 4.21 17.08
N LYS A 110 -9.42 3.80 15.84
CA LYS A 110 -8.08 3.71 15.28
C LYS A 110 -8.04 4.25 13.87
#